data_AF-A0A7C2P8V7-F1
#
_entry.id   AF-A0A7C2P8V7-F1
#
_cell.length_a   1.000
_cell.length_b   1.000
_cell.length_c   1.000
_cell.angle_alpha   90.00
_cell.angle_beta   90.00
_cell.angle_gamma   90.00
#
_symmetry.space_group_name_H-M   'P 1'
#
loop_
_entity.id
_entity.type
_entity.pdbx_description
1 polymer ?
#
loop_
_entity_poly.entity_id
_entity_poly.type
_entity_poly.pdbx_seq_one_letter_code
_entity_poly.pdbx_strand_id
1 'polypeptide(L)'
;MSLIGCSPLGLTASKIVKTEYVRPELPEVPEEPSYYKVEFFKANGSYCLDPENAKSLLKNIELMRSYCSELRLILESLKGEVKGEGGK
;
A
#
# COMPACT_ATOMS: atom_id res chain seq x y z
N MET A 1 -13.60 -12.35 66.34
CA MET A 1 -13.75 -12.76 64.92
C MET A 1 -15.22 -12.87 64.61
N SER A 2 -15.78 -11.91 63.88
CA SER A 2 -16.97 -12.11 63.04
C SER A 2 -17.10 -10.84 62.20
N LEU A 3 -16.59 -10.89 60.98
CA LEU A 3 -16.74 -9.80 60.03
C LEU A 3 -18.12 -9.93 59.39
N ILE A 4 -18.85 -8.82 59.52
CA ILE A 4 -20.13 -8.47 58.90
C ILE A 4 -20.23 -9.04 57.49
N GLY A 5 -21.30 -9.80 57.26
CA GLY A 5 -21.70 -10.22 55.93
C GLY A 5 -22.33 -9.08 55.13
N CYS A 6 -22.15 -9.16 53.82
CA CYS A 6 -23.10 -8.69 52.82
C CYS A 6 -23.05 -9.69 51.65
N SER A 7 -24.06 -10.55 51.55
CA SER A 7 -24.66 -10.95 50.26
C SER A 7 -25.97 -10.16 50.16
N PRO A 8 -26.48 -9.77 48.98
CA PRO A 8 -26.52 -10.59 47.77
C PRO A 8 -26.42 -9.79 46.44
N LEU A 9 -26.54 -10.49 45.31
CA LEU A 9 -26.85 -9.94 43.98
C LEU A 9 -25.91 -8.86 43.41
N GLY A 10 -25.01 -9.32 42.55
CA GLY A 10 -24.52 -8.50 41.47
C GLY A 10 -23.95 -9.44 40.44
N LEU A 11 -24.75 -9.80 39.43
CA LEU A 11 -24.20 -10.30 38.18
C LEU A 11 -22.98 -9.42 37.89
N THR A 12 -21.78 -9.99 37.95
CA THR A 12 -20.64 -9.41 37.26
C THR A 12 -21.03 -9.52 35.80
N ALA A 13 -21.81 -8.54 35.35
CA ALA A 13 -22.17 -8.35 33.97
C ALA A 13 -20.84 -8.30 33.25
N SER A 14 -20.45 -9.43 32.66
CA SER A 14 -19.32 -9.53 31.77
C SER A 14 -19.58 -8.45 30.75
N LYS A 15 -18.86 -7.32 30.88
CA LYS A 15 -19.01 -6.18 29.99
C LYS A 15 -18.63 -6.73 28.63
N ILE A 16 -19.63 -7.08 27.82
CA ILE A 16 -19.42 -7.53 26.45
C ILE A 16 -18.89 -6.28 25.74
N VAL A 17 -17.56 -6.20 25.66
CA VAL A 17 -16.89 -5.18 24.87
C VAL A 17 -17.19 -5.57 23.43
N LYS A 18 -18.14 -4.88 22.81
CA LYS A 18 -18.33 -4.94 21.36
C LYS A 18 -17.03 -4.46 20.73
N THR A 19 -16.27 -5.40 20.21
CA THR A 19 -15.07 -5.12 19.43
C THR A 19 -15.56 -4.71 18.04
N GLU A 20 -15.50 -3.41 17.78
CA GLU A 20 -15.74 -2.89 16.43
C GLU A 20 -14.44 -3.00 15.66
N TYR A 21 -14.45 -3.80 14.60
CA TYR A 21 -13.35 -3.91 13.67
C TYR A 21 -13.41 -2.71 12.72
N VAL A 22 -12.49 -1.75 12.90
CA VAL A 22 -12.29 -0.68 11.93
C VAL A 22 -11.54 -1.28 10.75
N ARG A 23 -12.15 -1.27 9.57
CA ARG A 23 -11.43 -1.66 8.34
C ARG A 23 -10.52 -0.50 7.96
N PRO A 24 -9.21 -0.70 7.79
CA PRO A 24 -8.32 0.34 7.28
C PRO A 24 -8.79 0.78 5.90
N GLU A 25 -8.88 2.09 5.70
CA GLU A 25 -9.16 2.65 4.38
C GLU A 25 -7.90 2.49 3.52
N LEU A 26 -8.04 1.83 2.37
CA LEU A 26 -6.92 1.69 1.44
C LEU A 26 -6.68 3.04 0.74
N PRO A 27 -5.42 3.46 0.59
CA PRO A 27 -5.12 4.61 -0.25
C PRO A 27 -5.52 4.34 -1.69
N GLU A 28 -5.84 5.41 -2.43
CA GLU A 28 -6.15 5.31 -3.84
C GLU A 28 -4.92 4.81 -4.63
N VAL A 29 -5.18 3.94 -5.60
CA VAL A 29 -4.13 3.45 -6.50
C VAL A 29 -3.80 4.57 -7.50
N PRO A 30 -2.52 4.91 -7.70
CA PRO A 30 -2.14 5.94 -8.66
C PRO A 30 -2.57 5.54 -10.08
N GLU A 31 -2.91 6.54 -10.88
CA GLU A 31 -3.28 6.34 -12.28
C GLU A 31 -2.07 5.82 -13.09
N GLU A 32 -2.32 4.90 -14.02
CA GLU A 32 -1.27 4.40 -14.90
C GLU A 32 -0.78 5.50 -15.85
N PRO A 33 0.55 5.65 -16.02
CA PRO A 33 1.09 6.69 -16.89
C PRO A 33 0.83 6.36 -18.37
N SER A 34 0.53 7.39 -19.15
CA SER A 34 0.50 7.30 -20.61
C SER A 34 1.92 7.41 -21.18
N TYR A 35 2.29 6.48 -22.05
CA TYR A 35 3.62 6.39 -22.64
C TYR A 35 3.71 7.07 -24.01
N TYR A 36 4.86 7.67 -24.29
CA TYR A 36 5.21 8.17 -25.60
C TYR A 36 5.43 7.01 -26.57
N LYS A 37 4.98 7.16 -27.82
CA LYS A 37 5.25 6.17 -28.87
C LYS A 37 6.76 6.12 -29.15
N VAL A 38 7.30 4.90 -29.28
CA VAL A 38 8.70 4.64 -29.64
C VAL A 38 8.73 3.70 -30.83
N GLU A 39 9.39 4.11 -31.91
CA GLU A 39 9.59 3.33 -33.11
C GLU A 39 11.04 2.89 -33.22
N PHE A 40 11.25 1.59 -33.40
CA PHE A 40 12.55 0.99 -33.60
C PHE A 40 12.75 0.69 -35.08
N PHE A 41 13.96 0.92 -35.57
CA PHE A 41 14.36 0.48 -36.91
C PHE A 41 15.55 -0.48 -36.82
N LYS A 42 15.72 -1.32 -37.84
CA LYS A 42 16.82 -2.28 -37.90
C LYS A 42 17.96 -1.70 -38.73
N ALA A 43 19.16 -1.64 -38.17
CA ALA A 43 20.38 -1.25 -38.88
C ALA A 43 21.55 -2.13 -38.47
N ASN A 44 22.34 -2.60 -39.44
CA ASN A 44 23.53 -3.44 -39.21
C ASN A 44 23.27 -4.68 -38.32
N GLY A 45 22.08 -5.30 -38.46
CA GLY A 45 21.70 -6.47 -37.66
C GLY A 45 21.15 -6.16 -36.27
N SER A 46 21.18 -4.90 -35.82
CA SER A 46 20.72 -4.44 -34.51
C SER A 46 19.46 -3.59 -34.61
N TYR A 47 18.72 -3.46 -33.49
CA TYR A 47 17.65 -2.48 -33.36
C TYR A 47 18.21 -1.15 -32.88
N CYS A 48 17.85 -0.08 -33.57
CA CYS A 48 18.31 1.26 -33.34
C CYS A 48 17.12 2.21 -33.17
N LEU A 49 17.40 3.35 -32.54
CA LEU A 49 16.47 4.45 -32.32
C LEU A 49 17.06 5.70 -32.93
N ASP A 50 16.20 6.56 -33.47
CA ASP A 50 16.60 7.91 -33.81
C ASP A 50 16.64 8.77 -32.52
N PRO A 51 17.23 9.97 -32.57
CA PRO A 51 17.35 10.81 -31.38
C PRO A 51 16.03 11.17 -30.70
N GLU A 52 14.92 11.31 -31.44
CA GLU A 52 13.62 11.66 -30.87
C GLU A 52 12.97 10.46 -30.20
N ASN A 53 13.01 9.29 -30.83
CA ASN A 53 12.55 8.03 -30.26
C ASN A 53 13.39 7.60 -29.05
N ALA A 54 14.70 7.90 -29.04
CA ALA A 54 15.55 7.69 -27.88
C ALA A 54 15.13 8.57 -26.69
N LYS A 55 14.80 9.86 -26.92
CA LYS A 55 14.27 10.75 -25.87
C LYS A 55 12.92 10.25 -25.35
N SER A 56 12.02 9.84 -26.23
CA SER A 56 10.72 9.28 -25.87
C SER A 56 10.87 8.01 -25.01
N LEU A 57 11.80 7.14 -25.36
CA LEU A 57 12.10 5.94 -24.56
C LEU A 57 12.62 6.29 -23.17
N LEU A 58 13.55 7.25 -23.07
CA LEU A 58 14.07 7.70 -21.77
C LEU A 58 12.95 8.28 -20.88
N LYS A 59 12.07 9.10 -21.46
CA LYS A 59 10.89 9.63 -20.74
C LYS A 59 9.97 8.52 -20.26
N ASN A 60 9.70 7.51 -21.08
CA ASN A 60 8.89 6.36 -20.69
C ASN A 60 9.51 5.60 -19.52
N ILE A 61 10.83 5.42 -19.51
CA ILE A 61 11.55 4.77 -18.41
C ILE A 61 11.41 5.57 -17.12
N GLU A 62 11.51 6.90 -17.18
CA GLU A 62 11.31 7.77 -16.02
C GLU A 62 9.87 7.69 -15.49
N LEU A 63 8.87 7.79 -16.36
CA LEU A 63 7.46 7.64 -15.98
C LEU A 63 7.20 6.31 -15.27
N MET A 64 7.71 5.21 -15.84
CA MET A 64 7.58 3.87 -15.26
C MET A 64 8.27 3.78 -13.89
N ARG A 65 9.46 4.37 -13.74
CA ARG A 65 10.20 4.38 -12.47
C ARG A 65 9.45 5.14 -11.38
N SER A 66 8.90 6.30 -11.71
CA SER A 66 8.10 7.10 -10.77
C SER A 66 6.86 6.34 -10.34
N TYR A 67 6.10 5.80 -11.29
CA TYR A 67 4.90 5.00 -10.99
C TYR A 67 5.21 3.78 -10.11
N CYS A 68 6.27 3.03 -10.42
CA CYS A 68 6.70 1.92 -9.57
C CYS A 68 7.14 2.37 -8.17
N SER A 69 7.70 3.57 -8.03
CA SER A 69 8.13 4.11 -6.74
C SER A 69 6.92 4.47 -5.88
N GLU A 70 5.90 5.10 -6.45
CA GLU A 70 4.64 5.40 -5.75
C GLU A 70 3.94 4.13 -5.28
N LEU A 71 3.81 3.12 -6.15
CA LEU A 71 3.23 1.83 -5.76
C LEU A 71 4.03 1.15 -4.63
N ARG A 72 5.36 1.25 -4.64
CA ARG A 72 6.19 0.71 -3.56
C ARG A 72 5.95 1.42 -2.23
N LEU A 73 5.83 2.75 -2.24
CA LEU A 73 5.53 3.53 -1.04
C LEU A 73 4.18 3.13 -0.44
N ILE A 74 3.15 2.93 -1.28
CA ILE A 74 1.84 2.45 -0.85
C ILE A 74 1.94 1.04 -0.24
N LEU A 75 2.70 0.13 -0.85
CA LEU A 75 2.89 -1.21 -0.31
C LEU A 75 3.67 -1.19 1.02
N GLU A 76 4.64 -0.29 1.15
CA GLU A 76 5.42 -0.13 2.38
C GLU A 76 4.58 0.45 3.52
N SER A 77 3.72 1.44 3.25
CA SER A 77 2.81 1.98 4.27
C SER A 77 1.84 0.91 4.78
N LEU A 78 1.21 0.16 3.86
CA LEU A 78 0.29 -0.92 4.21
C LEU A 78 0.99 -2.05 5.00
N LYS A 79 2.23 -2.40 4.66
CA LYS A 79 3.01 -3.39 5.44
C LYS A 79 3.43 -2.87 6.81
N GLY A 80 3.70 -1.57 6.93
CA GLY A 80 4.04 -0.92 8.19
C GLY A 80 2.87 -0.94 9.18
N GLU A 81 1.67 -0.64 8.70
CA GLU A 81 0.44 -0.69 9.48
C GLU A 81 0.16 -2.10 10.03
N VAL A 82 0.33 -3.14 9.21
CA VAL A 82 0.14 -4.54 9.61
C VAL A 82 1.10 -4.98 10.74
N LYS A 83 2.30 -4.39 10.83
CA LYS A 83 3.26 -4.71 11.90
C LYS A 83 2.96 -3.99 13.21
N GLY A 84 2.20 -2.89 13.20
CA GLY A 84 1.82 -2.12 14.39
C GLY A 84 0.71 -2.79 15.22
N GLU A 85 -0.11 -3.64 14.61
CA GLU A 85 -1.25 -4.29 15.28
C GLU A 85 -0.94 -5.70 15.84
N GLY A 86 0.32 -6.16 15.73
CA GLY A 86 0.77 -7.50 16.16
C GLY A 86 1.75 -7.54 17.34
N GLY A 87 2.07 -6.41 17.96
CA GLY A 87 3.04 -6.33 19.06
C GLY A 87 2.38 -6.48 20.44
N LYS A 88 2.38 -7.70 20.97
CA LYS A 88 2.21 -7.99 22.41
C LYS A 88 3.39 -7.48 23.21
#